data_AF-A0A3D5FVX8-F1
#
_entry.id   AF-A0A3D5FVX8-F1
#
_cell.length_a   1.000
_cell.length_b   1.000
_cell.length_c   1.000
_cell.angle_alpha   90.00
_cell.angle_beta   90.00
_cell.angle_gamma   90.00
#
_symmetry.space_group_name_H-M   'P 1'
#
loop_
_entity.id
_entity.type
_entity.pdbx_description
1 polymer ?
#
loop_
_entity_poly.entity_id
_entity_poly.type
_entity_poly.pdbx_seq_one_letter_code
_entity_poly.pdbx_strand_id
1 'polypeptide(L)'
;MSAVAHIDQYKTGRFYSDEFRGDFSWNGFEHNVLLRNDGPGSKGELHFTDVAMAVGADDISDARGVATADFDNDGDLDIAINHNAGDHGTRVEPVLLRNNVGSRRSWLAVELRGTKSNQDAVGALVRVTTNNGDQLRHVNIGSAYVSQQSTRLYFGLADAEQVQQLWVRWPSGLEERFDDIGARQLVRVTEGESMETLPLPDRQTVRMAETSTTGSWY
;
A
#
# COMPACT_ATOMS: atom_id res chain seq x y z
N MET A 1 -21.67 -30.15 0.35
CA MET A 1 -22.81 -30.09 -0.59
C MET A 1 -22.25 -29.54 -1.90
N SER A 2 -22.23 -30.29 -3.00
CA SER A 2 -21.77 -29.77 -4.30
C SER A 2 -22.94 -29.09 -5.01
N ALA A 3 -22.84 -27.80 -5.28
CA ALA A 3 -23.83 -27.11 -6.12
C ALA A 3 -23.58 -27.54 -7.58
N VAL A 4 -24.47 -28.38 -8.13
CA VAL A 4 -24.52 -28.64 -9.57
C VAL A 4 -25.33 -27.51 -10.19
N ALA A 5 -24.65 -26.62 -10.92
CA ALA A 5 -25.26 -25.53 -11.66
C ALA A 5 -25.66 -26.00 -13.07
N HIS A 6 -26.92 -25.76 -13.46
CA HIS A 6 -27.36 -25.97 -14.83
C HIS A 6 -27.06 -24.73 -15.70
N ILE A 7 -26.57 -24.95 -16.92
CA ILE A 7 -26.06 -23.87 -17.80
C ILE A 7 -27.13 -22.86 -18.23
N ASP A 8 -28.40 -23.26 -18.23
CA ASP A 8 -29.55 -22.39 -18.49
C ASP A 8 -29.79 -21.34 -17.40
N GLN A 9 -29.28 -21.58 -16.18
CA GLN A 9 -29.38 -20.64 -15.06
C GLN A 9 -28.32 -19.52 -15.11
N TYR A 10 -27.31 -19.62 -15.98
CA TYR A 10 -26.19 -18.66 -16.04
C TYR A 10 -26.64 -17.24 -16.40
N LYS A 11 -27.68 -17.10 -17.21
CA LYS A 11 -28.17 -15.81 -17.70
C LYS A 11 -29.35 -15.25 -16.91
N THR A 12 -29.86 -15.98 -15.92
CA THR A 12 -31.06 -15.57 -15.19
C THR A 12 -30.75 -14.63 -14.02
N GLY A 13 -29.47 -14.40 -13.72
CA GLY A 13 -29.05 -13.64 -12.55
C GLY A 13 -29.19 -14.42 -11.23
N ARG A 14 -29.75 -15.63 -11.26
CA ARG A 14 -29.98 -16.48 -10.08
C ARG A 14 -28.69 -16.74 -9.29
N PHE A 15 -27.55 -16.89 -9.96
CA PHE A 15 -26.25 -17.09 -9.30
C PHE A 15 -25.79 -15.90 -8.45
N TYR A 16 -26.38 -14.72 -8.64
CA TYR A 16 -26.03 -13.51 -7.92
C TYR A 16 -27.05 -13.14 -6.84
N SER A 17 -28.13 -13.91 -6.66
CA SER A 17 -29.11 -13.68 -5.59
C SER A 17 -28.63 -14.26 -4.26
N ASP A 18 -29.06 -13.64 -3.16
CA ASP A 18 -28.76 -14.09 -1.79
C ASP A 18 -29.25 -15.53 -1.54
N GLU A 19 -30.38 -15.91 -2.16
CA GLU A 19 -30.95 -17.27 -2.08
C GLU A 19 -30.02 -18.34 -2.67
N PHE A 20 -29.30 -18.03 -3.75
CA PHE A 20 -28.33 -18.96 -4.33
C PHE A 20 -26.99 -18.92 -3.60
N ARG A 21 -26.54 -17.72 -3.20
CA ARG A 21 -25.27 -17.49 -2.49
C ARG A 21 -25.25 -18.13 -1.11
N GLY A 22 -26.37 -18.19 -0.39
CA GLY A 22 -26.44 -18.72 0.97
C GLY A 22 -25.32 -18.16 1.86
N ASP A 23 -24.69 -19.03 2.66
CA ASP A 23 -23.52 -18.69 3.49
C ASP A 23 -22.17 -19.01 2.78
N PHE A 24 -22.09 -18.94 1.45
CA PHE A 24 -20.86 -19.24 0.70
C PHE A 24 -20.06 -17.98 0.37
N SER A 25 -18.73 -18.04 0.58
CA SER A 25 -17.78 -16.99 0.20
C SER A 25 -17.32 -17.17 -1.26
N TRP A 26 -17.10 -16.08 -2.00
CA TRP A 26 -16.62 -16.12 -3.39
C TRP A 26 -15.13 -16.40 -3.51
N ASN A 27 -14.37 -16.20 -2.44
CA ASN A 27 -12.97 -16.60 -2.31
C ASN A 27 -12.80 -17.95 -1.59
N GLY A 28 -13.89 -18.68 -1.30
CA GLY A 28 -13.82 -20.00 -0.65
C GLY A 28 -13.23 -19.98 0.76
N PHE A 29 -13.30 -18.83 1.46
CA PHE A 29 -12.62 -18.58 2.74
C PHE A 29 -11.10 -18.74 2.69
N GLU A 30 -10.50 -18.56 1.52
CA GLU A 30 -9.04 -18.49 1.41
C GLU A 30 -8.54 -17.23 2.12
N HIS A 31 -7.53 -17.40 2.97
CA HIS A 31 -6.87 -16.30 3.67
C HIS A 31 -6.09 -15.44 2.69
N ASN A 32 -6.13 -14.13 2.89
CA ASN A 32 -5.19 -13.21 2.27
C ASN A 32 -3.75 -13.57 2.65
N VAL A 33 -2.83 -13.39 1.69
CA VAL A 33 -1.40 -13.67 1.86
C VAL A 33 -0.62 -12.36 1.81
N LEU A 34 0.34 -12.20 2.72
CA LEU A 34 1.24 -11.05 2.76
C LEU A 34 2.67 -11.56 2.81
N LEU A 35 3.37 -11.44 1.70
CA LEU A 35 4.74 -11.91 1.57
C LEU A 35 5.73 -10.83 1.97
N ARG A 36 6.46 -11.05 3.07
CA ARG A 36 7.62 -10.23 3.43
C ARG A 36 8.83 -10.71 2.63
N ASN A 37 9.47 -9.80 1.90
CA ASN A 37 10.78 -10.06 1.30
C ASN A 37 11.83 -10.10 2.43
N ASP A 38 12.43 -11.27 2.67
CA ASP A 38 13.44 -11.47 3.72
C ASP A 38 14.86 -11.10 3.24
N GLY A 39 14.99 -10.68 1.98
CA GLY A 39 16.25 -10.35 1.34
C GLY A 39 16.92 -11.56 0.69
N PRO A 40 18.09 -11.33 0.06
CA PRO A 40 18.84 -12.40 -0.58
C PRO A 40 19.44 -13.35 0.47
N GLY A 41 19.33 -14.65 0.23
CA GLY A 41 20.04 -15.69 0.96
C GLY A 41 21.53 -15.72 0.63
N SER A 42 22.23 -16.69 1.21
CA SER A 42 23.69 -16.83 1.07
C SER A 42 24.18 -16.99 -0.38
N LYS A 43 23.33 -17.44 -1.31
CA LYS A 43 23.66 -17.61 -2.73
C LYS A 43 22.95 -16.56 -3.62
N GLY A 44 22.37 -15.50 -3.03
CA GLY A 44 21.72 -14.40 -3.73
C GLY A 44 20.24 -14.62 -4.08
N GLU A 45 19.66 -15.75 -3.71
CA GLU A 45 18.27 -16.10 -3.94
C GLU A 45 17.33 -15.27 -3.04
N LEU A 46 16.26 -14.71 -3.60
CA LEU A 46 15.26 -13.98 -2.80
C LEU A 46 14.36 -14.97 -2.06
N HIS A 47 14.17 -14.72 -0.77
CA HIS A 47 13.23 -15.46 0.07
C HIS A 47 12.04 -14.60 0.45
N PHE A 48 10.87 -15.23 0.51
CA PHE A 48 9.63 -14.61 0.92
C PHE A 48 8.96 -15.48 1.97
N THR A 49 8.57 -14.86 3.07
CA THR A 49 7.79 -15.51 4.13
C THR A 49 6.38 -14.94 4.12
N ASP A 50 5.37 -15.80 4.11
CA ASP A 50 3.99 -15.37 4.39
C ASP A 50 3.89 -14.99 5.86
N VAL A 51 3.62 -13.71 6.10
CA VAL A 51 3.48 -13.13 7.43
C VAL A 51 2.05 -12.68 7.71
N ALA A 52 1.08 -12.96 6.82
CA ALA A 52 -0.28 -12.42 6.92
C ALA A 52 -0.89 -12.65 8.30
N MET A 53 -0.91 -13.88 8.78
CA MET A 53 -1.48 -14.24 10.08
C MET A 53 -0.74 -13.57 11.24
N ALA A 54 0.58 -13.43 11.14
CA ALA A 54 1.38 -12.83 12.19
C ALA A 54 1.14 -11.31 12.34
N VAL A 55 0.65 -10.65 11.28
CA VAL A 55 0.39 -9.20 11.27
C VAL A 55 -1.10 -8.86 11.17
N GLY A 56 -1.99 -9.86 11.26
CA GLY A 56 -3.44 -9.68 11.16
C GLY A 56 -3.94 -9.29 9.76
N ALA A 57 -3.18 -9.62 8.72
CA ALA A 57 -3.54 -9.40 7.32
C ALA A 57 -4.17 -10.64 6.66
N ASP A 58 -4.36 -11.75 7.39
CA ASP A 58 -4.89 -13.03 6.90
C ASP A 58 -6.43 -13.08 6.85
N ASP A 59 -7.04 -11.95 6.48
CA ASP A 59 -8.49 -11.82 6.36
C ASP A 59 -9.04 -12.86 5.35
N ILE A 60 -10.12 -13.55 5.76
CA ILE A 60 -10.79 -14.61 5.01
C ILE A 60 -12.01 -14.10 4.23
N SER A 61 -12.43 -12.87 4.46
CA SER A 61 -13.54 -12.26 3.73
C SER A 61 -13.18 -12.02 2.27
N ASP A 62 -14.21 -11.84 1.43
CA ASP A 62 -14.05 -11.64 -0.01
C ASP A 62 -13.41 -10.29 -0.40
N ALA A 63 -12.12 -10.14 -0.11
CA ALA A 63 -11.30 -8.99 -0.45
C ALA A 63 -11.07 -8.91 -1.97
N ARG A 64 -11.26 -7.72 -2.54
CA ARG A 64 -11.10 -7.49 -3.99
C ARG A 64 -10.28 -6.29 -4.35
N GLY A 65 -10.14 -5.31 -3.46
CA GLY A 65 -9.19 -4.22 -3.71
C GLY A 65 -8.32 -3.93 -2.53
N VAL A 66 -7.16 -3.38 -2.87
CA VAL A 66 -6.07 -3.10 -1.96
C VAL A 66 -5.43 -1.80 -2.39
N ALA A 67 -5.30 -0.87 -1.45
CA ALA A 67 -4.62 0.39 -1.66
C ALA A 67 -3.57 0.57 -0.59
N THR A 68 -2.39 1.07 -0.99
CA THR A 68 -1.33 1.44 -0.06
C THR A 68 -1.16 2.95 -0.04
N ALA A 69 -1.10 3.52 1.15
CA ALA A 69 -0.77 4.92 1.40
C ALA A 69 -0.26 5.05 2.83
N ASP A 70 0.49 6.10 3.09
CA ASP A 70 0.81 6.54 4.46
C ASP A 70 -0.38 7.39 4.95
N PHE A 71 -1.39 6.77 5.58
CA PHE A 71 -2.66 7.43 5.87
C PHE A 71 -2.56 8.43 7.03
N ASP A 72 -1.60 8.24 7.93
CA ASP A 72 -1.33 9.18 9.02
C ASP A 72 -0.06 10.00 8.83
N ASN A 73 0.64 9.87 7.69
CA ASN A 73 1.83 10.63 7.30
C ASN A 73 3.00 10.46 8.28
N ASP A 74 3.22 9.25 8.79
CA ASP A 74 4.27 8.95 9.77
C ASP A 74 5.55 8.32 9.14
N GLY A 75 5.51 8.07 7.84
CA GLY A 75 6.63 7.56 7.06
C GLY A 75 6.62 6.06 6.79
N ASP A 76 5.61 5.33 7.25
CA ASP A 76 5.36 3.96 6.81
C ASP A 76 4.05 3.82 6.00
N LEU A 77 4.05 2.82 5.13
CA LEU A 77 2.90 2.55 4.26
C LEU A 77 1.92 1.65 4.98
N ASP A 78 0.68 2.10 5.10
CA ASP A 78 -0.47 1.32 5.52
C ASP A 78 -1.13 0.61 4.34
N ILE A 79 -2.03 -0.31 4.66
CA ILE A 79 -2.81 -1.08 3.67
C ILE A 79 -4.29 -0.91 3.97
N ALA A 80 -5.04 -0.38 3.01
CA ALA A 80 -6.50 -0.39 3.02
C ALA A 80 -7.01 -1.54 2.14
N ILE A 81 -7.89 -2.37 2.68
CA ILE A 81 -8.50 -3.51 2.02
C ILE A 81 -10.00 -3.25 1.90
N ASN A 82 -10.54 -3.41 0.70
CA ASN A 82 -11.98 -3.42 0.49
C ASN A 82 -12.47 -4.80 0.07
N HIS A 83 -13.68 -5.10 0.53
CA HIS A 83 -14.37 -6.35 0.29
C HIS A 83 -15.55 -6.13 -0.63
N ASN A 84 -15.96 -7.18 -1.31
CA ASN A 84 -17.25 -7.17 -1.99
C ASN A 84 -18.38 -7.12 -0.96
N ALA A 85 -19.40 -6.29 -1.25
CA ALA A 85 -20.64 -6.34 -0.51
C ALA A 85 -21.33 -7.70 -0.76
N GLY A 86 -21.60 -8.47 0.29
CA GLY A 86 -22.39 -9.69 0.19
C GLY A 86 -21.71 -10.98 0.63
N ASP A 87 -20.63 -10.93 1.42
CA ASP A 87 -20.24 -12.10 2.21
C ASP A 87 -21.34 -12.33 3.27
N HIS A 88 -22.11 -13.41 3.09
CA HIS A 88 -23.08 -13.93 4.07
C HIS A 88 -24.23 -12.99 4.48
N GLY A 89 -24.59 -12.01 3.64
CA GLY A 89 -25.57 -10.98 4.02
C GLY A 89 -25.10 -10.08 5.18
N THR A 90 -23.84 -10.20 5.59
CA THR A 90 -23.20 -9.34 6.58
C THR A 90 -22.45 -8.22 5.88
N ARG A 91 -22.61 -7.00 6.40
CA ARG A 91 -21.77 -5.87 5.97
C ARG A 91 -20.35 -6.14 6.47
N VAL A 92 -19.44 -6.39 5.54
CA VAL A 92 -18.00 -6.37 5.80
C VAL A 92 -17.55 -4.94 5.57
N GLU A 93 -17.06 -4.31 6.63
CA GLU A 93 -16.53 -2.94 6.55
C GLU A 93 -15.10 -2.98 6.00
N PRO A 94 -14.66 -1.93 5.27
CA PRO A 94 -13.27 -1.84 4.82
C PRO A 94 -12.29 -1.92 6.00
N VAL A 95 -11.19 -2.63 5.79
CA VAL A 95 -10.14 -2.82 6.81
C VAL A 95 -8.98 -1.89 6.51
N LEU A 96 -8.50 -1.17 7.52
CA LEU A 96 -7.24 -0.43 7.47
C LEU A 96 -6.21 -1.12 8.38
N LEU A 97 -5.17 -1.67 7.77
CA LEU A 97 -4.02 -2.23 8.46
C LEU A 97 -2.95 -1.15 8.58
N ARG A 98 -2.77 -0.63 9.80
CA ARG A 98 -1.75 0.38 10.08
C ARG A 98 -0.39 -0.22 10.34
N ASN A 99 0.64 0.27 9.66
CA ASN A 99 1.98 -0.33 9.68
C ASN A 99 2.84 0.12 10.86
N ASN A 100 2.43 -0.24 12.07
CA ASN A 100 3.14 0.13 13.30
C ASN A 100 4.28 -0.83 13.70
N VAL A 101 4.88 -1.55 12.75
CA VAL A 101 5.89 -2.59 13.02
C VAL A 101 7.23 -1.98 13.51
N GLY A 102 7.34 -0.65 13.52
CA GLY A 102 8.35 0.08 14.29
C GLY A 102 9.68 0.32 13.57
N SER A 103 9.72 0.18 12.23
CA SER A 103 10.91 0.58 11.47
C SER A 103 11.12 2.10 11.56
N ARG A 104 12.29 2.50 12.07
CA ARG A 104 12.75 3.91 12.10
C ARG A 104 13.80 4.21 11.03
N ARG A 105 13.88 3.33 10.02
CA ARG A 105 14.77 3.53 8.88
C ARG A 105 14.38 4.79 8.12
N SER A 106 15.34 5.37 7.42
CA SER A 106 15.16 6.58 6.64
C SER A 106 14.28 6.32 5.43
N TRP A 107 13.50 7.32 5.06
CA TRP A 107 12.59 7.30 3.92
C TRP A 107 12.52 8.68 3.27
N LEU A 108 12.05 8.78 2.04
CA LEU A 108 11.65 10.03 1.39
C LEU A 108 10.34 9.76 0.65
N ALA A 109 9.34 10.62 0.86
CA ALA A 109 8.15 10.59 0.03
C ALA A 109 8.10 11.83 -0.87
N VAL A 110 7.67 11.63 -2.11
CA VAL A 110 7.66 12.66 -3.16
C VAL A 110 6.25 12.75 -3.72
N GLU A 111 5.64 13.91 -3.58
CA GLU A 111 4.39 14.29 -4.24
C GLU A 111 4.72 15.17 -5.45
N LEU A 112 4.13 14.87 -6.60
CA LEU A 112 4.32 15.66 -7.81
C LEU A 112 3.04 16.43 -8.16
N ARG A 113 3.19 17.65 -8.67
CA ARG A 113 2.10 18.45 -9.24
C ARG A 113 2.50 18.95 -10.62
N GLY A 114 1.76 18.51 -11.64
CA GLY A 114 1.96 18.97 -13.01
C GLY A 114 1.32 20.34 -13.25
N THR A 115 2.01 21.21 -13.98
CA THR A 115 1.51 22.54 -14.41
C THR A 115 1.33 22.60 -15.93
N LYS A 116 2.24 21.96 -16.67
CA LYS A 116 2.18 21.77 -18.12
C LYS A 116 1.76 20.34 -18.49
N SER A 117 2.24 19.37 -17.73
CA SER A 117 1.77 17.99 -17.71
C SER A 117 0.40 17.90 -17.02
N ASN A 118 -0.21 16.72 -16.99
CA ASN A 118 -1.45 16.51 -16.23
C ASN A 118 -1.24 16.79 -14.74
N GLN A 119 -2.27 17.30 -14.05
CA GLN A 119 -2.15 17.82 -12.66
C GLN A 119 -1.64 16.77 -11.67
N ASP A 120 -2.00 15.51 -11.87
CA ASP A 120 -1.57 14.38 -11.04
C ASP A 120 -0.21 13.81 -11.44
N ALA A 121 0.47 14.42 -12.42
CA ALA A 121 1.79 14.04 -12.93
C ALA A 121 1.89 12.59 -13.43
N VAL A 122 0.77 11.98 -13.84
CA VAL A 122 0.72 10.59 -14.33
C VAL A 122 1.71 10.41 -15.49
N GLY A 123 2.57 9.40 -15.37
CA GLY A 123 3.64 9.11 -16.32
C GLY A 123 4.99 9.80 -16.01
N ALA A 124 5.06 10.67 -15.01
CA ALA A 124 6.32 11.24 -14.55
C ALA A 124 7.21 10.15 -13.93
N LEU A 125 8.52 10.27 -14.12
CA LEU A 125 9.55 9.41 -13.55
C LEU A 125 10.29 10.18 -12.46
N VAL A 126 10.55 9.54 -11.33
CA VAL A 126 11.37 10.07 -10.24
C VAL A 126 12.46 9.08 -9.92
N ARG A 127 13.72 9.53 -10.03
CA ARG A 127 14.89 8.80 -9.55
C ARG A 127 15.43 9.46 -8.30
N VAL A 128 15.67 8.66 -7.29
CA VAL A 128 16.34 9.05 -6.04
C VAL A 128 17.69 8.32 -5.99
N THR A 129 18.76 9.09 -5.89
CA THR A 129 20.14 8.60 -5.78
C THR A 129 20.66 8.82 -4.36
N THR A 130 21.16 7.75 -3.76
CA THR A 130 21.78 7.74 -2.42
C THR A 130 23.14 7.05 -2.48
N ASN A 131 23.87 7.08 -1.37
CA ASN A 131 25.06 6.23 -1.17
C ASN A 131 24.75 4.72 -1.26
N ASN A 132 23.49 4.33 -1.02
CA ASN A 132 23.02 2.95 -1.11
C ASN A 132 22.60 2.55 -2.54
N GLY A 133 22.64 3.49 -3.50
CA GLY A 133 22.28 3.27 -4.90
C GLY A 133 21.05 4.06 -5.36
N ASP A 134 20.64 3.76 -6.59
CA ASP A 134 19.53 4.43 -7.28
C ASP A 134 18.21 3.66 -7.13
N GLN A 135 17.14 4.40 -6.87
CA GLN A 135 15.77 3.90 -6.97
C GLN A 135 14.99 4.74 -7.97
N LEU A 136 14.27 4.09 -8.88
CA LEU A 136 13.42 4.73 -9.87
C LEU A 136 11.97 4.32 -9.63
N ARG A 137 11.05 5.30 -9.64
CA ARG A 137 9.60 5.08 -9.61
C ARG A 137 8.94 5.96 -10.66
N HIS A 138 7.72 5.61 -11.06
CA HIS A 138 6.89 6.46 -11.89
C HIS A 138 5.53 6.66 -11.23
N VAL A 139 4.87 7.77 -11.53
CA VAL A 139 3.48 7.98 -11.13
C VAL A 139 2.58 7.20 -12.07
N ASN A 140 1.89 6.19 -11.54
CA ASN A 140 0.90 5.40 -12.26
C ASN A 140 -0.51 5.59 -11.69
N ILE A 141 -1.50 5.33 -12.53
CA ILE A 141 -2.90 5.16 -12.17
C ILE A 141 -3.39 3.81 -12.71
N GLY A 142 -4.48 3.28 -12.16
CA GLY A 142 -5.01 1.96 -12.51
C GLY A 142 -4.25 0.82 -11.82
N SER A 143 -3.82 1.02 -10.58
CA SER A 143 -3.18 -0.02 -9.76
C SER A 143 -4.21 -0.88 -9.04
N ALA A 144 -3.96 -2.18 -8.91
CA ALA A 144 -4.83 -3.13 -8.23
C ALA A 144 -6.26 -3.20 -8.82
N TYR A 145 -7.08 -4.12 -8.32
CA TYR A 145 -8.47 -4.30 -8.78
C TYR A 145 -9.40 -3.45 -7.91
N VAL A 146 -10.37 -2.74 -8.51
CA VAL A 146 -11.35 -1.86 -7.84
C VAL A 146 -10.77 -0.91 -6.76
N SER A 147 -9.52 -0.50 -6.93
CA SER A 147 -8.76 0.30 -5.96
C SER A 147 -7.71 1.17 -6.67
N GLN A 148 -7.01 2.01 -5.92
CA GLN A 148 -5.92 2.86 -6.41
C GLN A 148 -4.95 3.15 -5.27
N GLN A 149 -3.66 2.88 -5.47
CA GLN A 149 -2.59 3.26 -4.54
C GLN A 149 -2.40 4.78 -4.57
N SER A 150 -1.81 5.34 -3.51
CA SER A 150 -1.43 6.76 -3.51
C SER A 150 -0.51 7.08 -4.70
N THR A 151 -0.72 8.25 -5.33
CA THR A 151 0.18 8.75 -6.37
C THR A 151 1.50 9.30 -5.81
N ARG A 152 1.60 9.44 -4.49
CA ARG A 152 2.84 9.79 -3.80
C ARG A 152 3.84 8.63 -3.93
N LEU A 153 5.07 8.98 -4.27
CA LEU A 153 6.15 8.01 -4.47
C LEU A 153 6.97 7.88 -3.19
N TYR A 154 7.11 6.66 -2.66
CA TYR A 154 7.83 6.40 -1.41
C TYR A 154 9.14 5.67 -1.66
N PHE A 155 10.23 6.18 -1.11
CA PHE A 155 11.57 5.61 -1.24
C PHE A 155 12.11 5.23 0.13
N GLY A 156 12.37 3.95 0.35
CA GLY A 156 13.08 3.49 1.54
C GLY A 156 14.57 3.73 1.37
N LEU A 157 15.20 4.50 2.26
CA LEU A 157 16.60 4.93 2.14
C LEU A 157 17.56 4.13 3.04
N ALA A 158 17.04 3.12 3.74
CA ALA A 158 17.75 2.35 4.76
C ALA A 158 18.32 3.26 5.87
N ASP A 159 19.63 3.41 5.94
CA ASP A 159 20.38 4.22 6.91
C ASP A 159 20.82 5.58 6.35
N ALA A 160 20.61 5.85 5.06
CA ALA A 160 20.99 7.13 4.46
C ALA A 160 20.18 8.28 5.08
N GLU A 161 20.87 9.31 5.56
CA GLU A 161 20.23 10.49 6.16
C GLU A 161 19.95 11.60 5.15
N GLN A 162 20.42 11.42 3.91
CA GLN A 162 20.29 12.37 2.83
C GLN A 162 20.20 11.65 1.48
N VAL A 163 19.40 12.23 0.58
CA VAL A 163 19.36 11.92 -0.84
C VAL A 163 20.31 12.87 -1.56
N GLN A 164 21.27 12.30 -2.29
CA GLN A 164 22.26 13.07 -3.04
C GLN A 164 21.62 13.80 -4.21
N GLN A 165 20.69 13.13 -4.91
CA GLN A 165 19.94 13.72 -6.01
C GLN A 165 18.55 13.11 -6.12
N LEU A 166 17.55 13.97 -6.28
CA LEU A 166 16.24 13.66 -6.80
C LEU A 166 16.15 14.23 -8.21
N TRP A 167 15.90 13.36 -9.18
CA TRP A 167 15.67 13.73 -10.57
C TRP A 167 14.23 13.42 -10.95
N VAL A 168 13.53 14.40 -11.53
CA VAL A 168 12.18 14.23 -12.07
C VAL A 168 12.23 14.39 -13.58
N ARG A 169 11.62 13.46 -14.31
CA ARG A 169 11.29 13.62 -15.72
C ARG A 169 9.78 13.64 -15.89
N TRP A 170 9.27 14.76 -16.40
CA TRP A 170 7.85 14.99 -16.59
C TRP A 170 7.34 14.46 -17.93
N PRO A 171 6.04 14.14 -18.06
CA PRO A 171 5.41 13.81 -19.34
C PRO A 171 5.58 14.89 -20.41
N SER A 172 5.67 16.16 -20.02
CA SER A 172 5.95 17.28 -20.92
C SER A 172 7.35 17.25 -21.56
N GLY A 173 8.24 16.37 -21.08
CA GLY A 173 9.64 16.27 -21.47
C GLY A 173 10.58 17.14 -20.63
N LEU A 174 10.06 17.97 -19.72
CA LEU A 174 10.88 18.71 -18.76
C LEU A 174 11.63 17.75 -17.84
N GLU A 175 12.89 18.06 -17.53
CA GLU A 175 13.67 17.37 -16.51
C GLU A 175 14.15 18.35 -15.45
N GLU A 176 14.02 17.98 -14.18
CA GLU A 176 14.43 18.78 -13.02
C GLU A 176 15.29 17.95 -12.08
N ARG A 177 16.21 18.61 -11.37
CA ARG A 177 17.15 17.98 -10.44
C ARG A 177 17.22 18.81 -9.16
N PHE A 178 17.20 18.12 -8.03
CA PHE A 178 17.29 18.69 -6.70
C PHE A 178 18.30 17.87 -5.91
N ASP A 179 19.29 18.52 -5.33
CA ASP A 179 20.38 17.85 -4.61
C ASP A 179 20.25 18.07 -3.09
N ASP A 180 21.00 17.30 -2.31
CA ASP A 180 21.18 17.48 -0.86
C ASP A 180 19.89 17.46 -0.01
N ILE A 181 18.93 16.59 -0.36
CA ILE A 181 17.62 16.52 0.30
C ILE A 181 17.70 15.65 1.55
N GLY A 182 17.34 16.19 2.72
CA GLY A 182 17.28 15.42 3.96
C GLY A 182 16.34 14.20 3.88
N ALA A 183 16.61 13.16 4.66
CA ALA A 183 15.70 12.03 4.81
C ALA A 183 14.52 12.34 5.76
N ARG A 184 13.58 11.40 5.85
CA ARG A 184 12.43 11.36 6.76
C ARG A 184 11.48 12.54 6.58
N GLN A 185 11.22 12.87 5.33
CA GLN A 185 10.33 13.96 4.99
C GLN A 185 9.48 13.64 3.75
N LEU A 186 8.38 14.37 3.64
CA LEU A 186 7.59 14.48 2.45
C LEU A 186 7.95 15.78 1.74
N VAL A 187 8.30 15.68 0.46
CA VAL A 187 8.51 16.84 -0.40
C VAL A 187 7.45 16.88 -1.49
N ARG A 188 7.03 18.09 -1.88
CA ARG A 188 6.25 18.34 -3.07
C ARG A 188 7.14 19.01 -4.11
N VAL A 189 7.10 18.51 -5.35
CA VAL A 189 7.73 19.14 -6.50
C VAL A 189 6.63 19.58 -7.47
N THR A 190 6.61 20.87 -7.78
CA THR A 190 5.70 21.45 -8.78
C THR A 190 6.46 21.66 -10.08
N GLU A 191 5.92 21.16 -11.19
CA GLU A 191 6.57 21.16 -12.50
C GLU A 191 6.97 22.57 -12.96
N GLY A 192 8.26 22.76 -13.21
CA GLY A 192 8.82 24.03 -13.69
C GLY A 192 8.90 25.11 -12.61
N GLU A 193 8.70 24.75 -11.35
CA GLU A 193 8.75 25.66 -10.21
C GLU A 193 9.79 25.19 -9.18
N SER A 194 9.37 24.99 -7.94
CA SER A 194 10.24 24.68 -6.81
C SER A 194 9.82 23.41 -6.10
N MET A 195 10.72 22.92 -5.25
CA MET A 195 10.44 21.86 -4.29
C MET A 195 10.20 22.48 -2.92
N GLU A 196 9.16 22.03 -2.23
CA GLU A 196 8.84 22.41 -0.85
C GLU A 196 8.76 21.17 0.04
N THR A 197 9.20 21.30 1.30
CA THR A 197 8.94 20.29 2.32
C THR A 197 7.53 20.49 2.86
N LEU A 198 6.74 19.43 2.87
CA LEU A 198 5.42 19.45 3.49
C LEU A 198 5.52 19.05 4.96
N PRO A 199 4.74 19.69 5.84
CA PRO A 199 4.71 19.33 7.25
C PRO A 199 4.13 17.92 7.43
N LEU A 200 4.78 17.14 8.29
CA LEU A 200 4.29 15.84 8.73
C LEU A 200 3.76 15.95 10.17
N PRO A 201 2.68 15.25 10.52
CA PRO A 201 2.25 15.13 11.90
C PRO A 201 3.29 14.32 12.71
N ASP A 202 3.31 14.52 14.03
CA ASP A 202 4.14 13.72 14.92
C ASP A 202 3.70 12.25 14.87
N ARG A 203 4.68 11.35 14.73
CA ARG A 203 4.44 9.90 14.73
C ARG A 203 3.77 9.47 16.03
N GLN A 204 2.53 8.98 15.93
CA GLN A 204 1.83 8.46 17.10
C GLN A 204 2.46 7.15 17.55
N THR A 205 2.96 7.10 18.78
CA THR A 205 3.48 5.85 19.34
C THR A 205 2.30 5.01 19.81
N VAL A 206 1.86 4.03 19.02
CA VAL A 206 0.89 3.04 19.49
C VAL A 206 1.57 2.18 20.55
N ARG A 207 1.26 2.43 21.83
CA ARG A 207 1.63 1.50 22.90
C ARG A 207 0.65 0.33 22.82
N MET A 208 1.15 -0.87 22.58
CA MET A 208 0.38 -2.08 22.79
C MET A 208 -0.17 -2.02 24.22
N ALA A 209 -1.49 -2.06 24.38
CA ALA A 209 -2.08 -2.19 25.70
C ALA A 209 -1.57 -3.49 26.31
N GLU A 210 -0.89 -3.40 27.46
CA GLU A 210 -0.58 -4.59 28.24
C GLU A 210 -1.91 -5.27 28.57
N THR A 211 -2.15 -6.44 27.99
CA THR A 211 -3.27 -7.28 28.37
C THR A 211 -3.01 -7.73 29.81
N SER A 212 -3.70 -7.09 30.77
CA SER A 212 -3.73 -7.55 32.14
C SER A 212 -4.33 -8.95 32.16
N THR A 213 -3.48 -9.95 32.34
CA THR A 213 -3.89 -11.32 32.64
C THR A 213 -4.34 -11.38 34.10
N THR A 214 -5.49 -10.78 34.38
CA THR A 214 -6.25 -11.00 35.61
C THR A 214 -7.67 -11.40 35.25
N GLY A 215 -7.80 -12.58 34.66
CA GLY A 215 -9.05 -13.30 34.54
C GLY A 215 -8.91 -14.62 35.28
N SER A 216 -9.34 -14.65 36.53
CA SER A 216 -9.52 -15.87 37.30
C SER A 216 -10.68 -16.67 36.69
N TRP A 217 -10.39 -17.86 36.17
CA TRP A 217 -11.42 -18.84 35.87
C TRP A 217 -11.95 -19.41 37.19
N TYR A 218 -13.22 -19.12 37.50
CA TYR A 218 -14.06 -19.93 38.37
C TYR A 218 -15.20 -20.50 37.54
#